data_AF-A0A3M1JDT3-F1
#
_entry.id   AF-A0A3M1JDT3-F1
#
_cell.length_a   1.000
_cell.length_b   1.000
_cell.length_c   1.000
_cell.angle_alpha   90.00
_cell.angle_beta   90.00
_cell.angle_gamma   90.00
#
_symmetry.space_group_name_H-M   'P 1'
#
loop_
_entity.id
_entity.type
_entity.pdbx_description
1 polymer ?
#
loop_
_entity_poly.entity_id
_entity_poly.type
_entity_poly.pdbx_seq_one_letter_code
_entity_poly.pdbx_strand_id
1 'polypeptide(L)'
;MKELSVSITAIVVLFIFTMPLLAQDVSRQVLHENWTLRASSRPGAQPVRAEVPGTVQLQLIEDGLLPDPYYGTNEKLVQWVGETGWTYALNFAVDHYDSTRHYQLTFQGLDTYAEVVLNGSIILRADNMFRTWSVDVGELLQPSNNRLRVHFTPPAQALAPF
;
A
#
# COMPACT_ATOMS: atom_id res chain seq x y z
N MET A 1 -67.08 -4.08 -50.86
CA MET A 1 -66.77 -4.49 -49.47
C MET A 1 -65.33 -4.95 -49.45
N LYS A 2 -64.44 -4.22 -48.77
CA LYS A 2 -63.03 -4.59 -48.62
C LYS A 2 -62.88 -5.27 -47.25
N GLU A 3 -62.65 -6.57 -47.25
CA GLU A 3 -62.29 -7.35 -46.07
C GLU A 3 -60.85 -6.98 -45.67
N LEU A 4 -60.68 -6.48 -44.44
CA LEU A 4 -59.40 -6.07 -43.88
C LEU A 4 -58.83 -7.26 -43.09
N SER A 5 -57.91 -8.03 -43.67
CA SER A 5 -57.21 -9.08 -42.93
C SER A 5 -56.05 -8.49 -42.13
N VAL A 6 -56.20 -8.44 -40.80
CA VAL A 6 -55.10 -8.11 -39.88
C VAL A 6 -54.49 -9.42 -39.41
N SER A 7 -53.38 -9.84 -40.03
CA SER A 7 -52.60 -10.98 -39.56
C SER A 7 -51.64 -10.49 -38.48
N ILE A 8 -51.97 -10.76 -37.22
CA ILE A 8 -51.09 -10.48 -36.06
C ILE A 8 -49.90 -11.44 -36.16
N THR A 9 -48.83 -10.97 -36.79
CA THR A 9 -47.53 -11.63 -36.69
C THR A 9 -47.05 -11.35 -35.28
N ALA A 10 -47.07 -12.37 -34.42
CA ALA A 10 -46.51 -12.30 -33.08
C ALA A 10 -45.01 -12.00 -33.20
N ILE A 11 -44.65 -10.72 -33.12
CA ILE A 11 -43.28 -10.29 -32.91
C ILE A 11 -42.97 -10.67 -31.47
N VAL A 12 -42.41 -11.86 -31.28
CA VAL A 12 -41.67 -12.20 -30.07
C VAL A 12 -40.45 -11.29 -30.07
N VAL A 13 -40.60 -10.09 -29.49
CA VAL A 13 -39.47 -9.25 -29.12
C VAL A 13 -38.77 -10.03 -28.02
N LEU A 14 -37.76 -10.79 -28.42
CA LEU A 14 -36.76 -11.32 -27.50
C LEU A 14 -36.13 -10.08 -26.87
N PHE A 15 -36.64 -9.66 -25.71
CA PHE A 15 -35.92 -8.81 -24.78
C PHE A 15 -34.68 -9.62 -24.41
N ILE A 16 -33.63 -9.47 -25.22
CA ILE A 16 -32.27 -9.69 -24.76
C ILE A 16 -32.14 -8.70 -23.62
N PHE A 17 -32.39 -9.17 -22.41
CA PHE A 17 -31.99 -8.52 -21.19
C PHE A 17 -30.46 -8.51 -21.31
N THR A 18 -29.94 -7.50 -21.99
CA THR A 18 -28.54 -7.12 -21.89
C THR A 18 -28.40 -6.75 -20.43
N MET A 19 -28.15 -7.74 -19.56
CA MET A 19 -27.50 -7.47 -18.30
C MET A 19 -26.26 -6.69 -18.72
N PRO A 20 -26.16 -5.38 -18.41
CA PRO A 20 -24.87 -4.77 -18.52
C PRO A 20 -24.01 -5.61 -17.60
N LEU A 21 -23.02 -6.28 -18.19
CA LEU A 21 -21.95 -6.88 -17.42
C LEU A 21 -21.52 -5.77 -16.48
N LEU A 22 -21.74 -5.91 -15.17
CA LEU A 22 -21.27 -4.95 -14.19
C LEU A 22 -19.75 -5.08 -14.24
N ALA A 23 -19.12 -4.38 -15.19
CA ALA A 23 -17.70 -4.18 -15.19
C ALA A 23 -17.42 -3.42 -13.90
N GLN A 24 -16.85 -4.12 -12.92
CA GLN A 24 -16.30 -3.46 -11.75
C GLN A 24 -15.21 -2.54 -12.25
N ASP A 25 -15.46 -1.24 -12.17
CA ASP A 25 -14.44 -0.24 -12.40
C ASP A 25 -13.35 -0.42 -11.33
N VAL A 26 -12.14 -0.79 -11.76
CA VAL A 26 -10.97 -0.92 -10.90
C VAL A 26 -10.22 0.40 -10.97
N SER A 27 -10.39 1.22 -9.93
CA SER A 27 -9.56 2.41 -9.74
C SER A 27 -8.32 2.08 -8.93
N ARG A 28 -7.19 2.70 -9.27
CA ARG A 28 -5.92 2.58 -8.54
C ARG A 28 -5.44 3.95 -8.09
N GLN A 29 -5.32 4.12 -6.78
CA GLN A 29 -4.63 5.25 -6.17
C GLN A 29 -3.22 4.79 -5.76
N VAL A 30 -2.20 5.56 -6.14
CA VAL A 30 -0.79 5.27 -5.82
C VAL A 30 -0.36 6.12 -4.63
N LEU A 31 0.18 5.48 -3.58
CA LEU A 31 0.61 6.15 -2.35
C LEU A 31 2.15 6.27 -2.33
N HIS A 32 2.72 7.11 -3.19
CA HIS A 32 4.18 7.33 -3.27
C HIS A 32 4.65 8.61 -2.57
N GLU A 33 3.74 9.52 -2.26
CA GLU A 33 4.06 10.85 -1.75
C GLU A 33 3.82 10.98 -0.24
N ASN A 34 4.43 12.00 0.36
CA ASN A 34 4.23 12.40 1.75
C ASN A 34 4.56 11.34 2.81
N TRP A 35 5.44 10.40 2.46
CA TRP A 35 6.00 9.47 3.42
C TRP A 35 7.01 10.16 4.32
N THR A 36 7.05 9.68 5.55
CA THR A 36 8.05 10.03 6.55
C THR A 36 8.73 8.78 7.06
N LEU A 37 10.01 8.90 7.40
CA LEU A 37 10.85 7.83 7.93
C LEU A 37 11.38 8.22 9.30
N ARG A 38 11.38 7.28 10.24
CA ARG A 38 12.01 7.47 11.55
C ARG A 38 12.65 6.19 12.07
N ALA A 39 13.72 6.34 12.85
CA ALA A 39 14.29 5.24 13.64
C ALA A 39 13.35 4.88 14.80
N SER A 40 12.73 3.71 14.74
CA SER A 40 11.77 3.21 15.73
C SER A 40 12.41 2.81 17.05
N SER A 41 13.65 2.29 16.99
CA SER A 41 14.41 1.87 18.18
C SER A 41 14.98 3.03 18.98
N ARG A 42 14.80 4.29 18.52
CA ARG A 42 15.21 5.51 19.23
C ARG A 42 14.00 6.38 19.56
N PRO A 43 13.40 6.24 20.76
CA PRO A 43 12.33 7.12 21.22
C PRO A 43 12.75 8.59 21.10
N GLY A 44 11.91 9.43 20.48
CA GLY A 44 12.20 10.85 20.26
C GLY A 44 12.95 11.19 18.97
N ALA A 45 13.34 10.19 18.16
CA ALA A 45 13.88 10.45 16.82
C ALA A 45 12.84 11.20 15.97
N GLN A 46 13.25 12.35 15.44
CA GLN A 46 12.39 13.16 14.57
C GLN A 46 12.18 12.45 13.23
N PRO A 47 10.94 12.42 12.71
CA PRO A 47 10.70 11.90 11.38
C PRO A 47 11.32 12.82 10.32
N VAL A 48 11.95 12.21 9.33
CA VAL A 48 12.42 12.88 8.11
C VAL A 48 11.50 12.54 6.95
N ARG A 49 11.56 13.31 5.86
CA ARG A 49 10.86 12.97 4.62
C ARG A 49 11.41 11.64 4.07
N ALA A 50 10.58 10.86 3.42
CA ALA A 50 10.99 9.62 2.79
C ALA A 50 10.42 9.49 1.38
N GLU A 51 11.19 8.93 0.46
CA GLU A 51 10.70 8.51 -0.85
C GLU A 51 10.22 7.05 -0.84
N VAL A 52 9.10 6.79 -1.51
CA VAL A 52 8.56 5.44 -1.72
C VAL A 52 8.16 5.32 -3.19
N PRO A 53 8.67 4.34 -3.95
CA PRO A 53 9.60 3.29 -3.52
C PRO A 53 11.01 3.81 -3.20
N GLY A 54 11.69 3.19 -2.23
CA GLY A 54 13.01 3.61 -1.77
C GLY A 54 13.58 2.70 -0.68
N THR A 55 14.75 3.06 -0.15
CA THR A 55 15.39 2.37 0.99
C THR A 55 15.77 3.38 2.07
N VAL A 56 15.89 2.89 3.31
CA VAL A 56 16.34 3.71 4.44
C VAL A 56 17.73 4.28 4.15
N GLN A 57 18.64 3.45 3.64
CA GLN A 57 20.01 3.85 3.33
C GLN A 57 20.04 4.98 2.32
N LEU A 58 19.27 4.88 1.22
CA LEU A 58 19.20 5.91 0.20
C LEU A 58 18.71 7.24 0.79
N GLN A 59 17.62 7.22 1.56
CA GLN A 59 17.10 8.43 2.19
C GLN A 59 18.13 9.08 3.13
N LEU A 60 18.83 8.29 3.94
CA LEU A 60 19.84 8.83 4.85
C LEU A 60 21.07 9.38 4.11
N ILE A 61 21.44 8.81 2.95
CA ILE A 61 22.50 9.34 2.09
C ILE A 61 22.08 10.69 1.51
N GLU A 62 20.86 10.77 0.98
CA GLU A 62 20.31 12.00 0.39
C GLU A 62 20.17 13.13 1.42
N ASP A 63 19.80 12.78 2.65
CA ASP A 63 19.73 13.72 3.78
C ASP A 63 21.13 14.09 4.34
N GLY A 64 22.21 13.50 3.81
CA GLY A 64 23.59 13.73 4.28
C GLY A 64 23.88 13.14 5.66
N LEU A 65 23.03 12.24 6.16
CA LEU A 65 23.15 11.57 7.46
C LEU A 65 23.98 10.28 7.38
N LEU A 66 24.21 9.78 6.17
CA LEU A 66 25.01 8.59 5.90
C LEU A 66 26.08 8.94 4.86
N PRO A 67 27.36 8.60 5.09
CA PRO A 67 28.36 8.72 4.03
C PRO A 67 28.10 7.71 2.90
N ASP A 68 28.64 7.98 1.71
CA ASP A 68 28.61 7.02 0.60
C ASP A 68 29.25 5.69 1.04
N PRO A 69 28.48 4.58 1.09
CA PRO A 69 28.98 3.29 1.57
C PRO A 69 30.00 2.66 0.62
N TYR A 70 30.03 3.06 -0.66
CA TYR A 70 30.95 2.53 -1.67
C TYR A 70 32.30 3.25 -1.69
N TYR A 71 32.45 4.34 -0.93
CA TYR A 71 33.71 5.08 -0.85
C TYR A 71 34.62 4.53 0.26
N GLY A 72 35.84 4.14 -0.11
CA GLY A 72 36.89 3.74 0.83
C GLY A 72 36.47 2.60 1.76
N THR A 73 36.45 2.85 3.07
CA THR A 73 36.05 1.86 4.10
C THR A 73 34.75 2.26 4.80
N ASN A 74 33.93 3.10 4.18
CA ASN A 74 32.70 3.62 4.78
C ASN A 74 31.64 2.55 5.03
N GLU A 75 31.73 1.38 4.39
CA GLU A 75 30.87 0.22 4.66
C GLU A 75 30.71 -0.05 6.17
N LYS A 76 31.80 0.09 6.94
CA LYS A 76 31.78 -0.12 8.41
C LYS A 76 30.97 0.95 9.16
N LEU A 77 30.89 2.16 8.62
CA LEU A 77 30.21 3.30 9.23
C LEU A 77 28.69 3.24 9.06
N VAL A 78 28.19 2.44 8.11
CA VAL A 78 26.76 2.39 7.76
C VAL A 78 26.01 1.18 8.34
N GLN A 79 26.72 0.23 8.96
CA GLN A 79 26.17 -1.04 9.45
C GLN A 79 24.98 -0.86 10.42
N TRP A 80 25.06 0.16 11.28
CA TRP A 80 24.04 0.46 12.29
C TRP A 80 22.62 0.64 11.71
N VAL A 81 22.51 1.02 10.42
CA VAL A 81 21.22 1.20 9.75
C VAL A 81 20.47 -0.13 9.67
N GLY A 82 21.14 -1.22 9.32
CA GLY A 82 20.56 -2.56 9.22
C GLY A 82 20.22 -3.18 10.58
N GLU A 83 20.81 -2.66 11.65
CA GLU A 83 20.56 -3.08 13.05
C GLU A 83 19.48 -2.23 13.72
N THR A 84 18.98 -1.20 13.03
CA THR A 84 18.00 -0.25 13.54
C THR A 84 16.62 -0.59 12.99
N GLY A 85 15.59 -0.58 13.87
CA GLY A 85 14.21 -0.73 13.42
C GLY A 85 13.70 0.59 12.84
N TRP A 86 12.94 0.55 11.74
CA TRP A 86 12.51 1.75 11.01
C TRP A 86 11.00 1.80 10.86
N THR A 87 10.41 3.00 10.91
CA THR A 87 8.98 3.18 10.66
C THR A 87 8.81 4.15 9.51
N TYR A 88 8.17 3.69 8.45
CA TYR A 88 7.59 4.53 7.41
C TYR A 88 6.15 4.90 7.80
N ALA A 89 5.74 6.14 7.55
CA ALA A 89 4.37 6.57 7.80
C ALA A 89 3.90 7.63 6.80
N LEU A 90 2.62 7.57 6.42
CA LEU A 90 1.94 8.67 5.72
C LEU A 90 0.51 8.85 6.25
N ASN A 91 -0.07 10.01 5.95
CA ASN A 91 -1.52 10.20 5.99
C ASN A 91 -2.04 10.38 4.57
N PHE A 92 -3.19 9.79 4.26
CA PHE A 92 -3.79 9.89 2.93
C PHE A 92 -5.33 10.00 2.99
N ALA A 93 -5.89 10.59 1.94
CA ALA A 93 -7.31 10.53 1.63
C ALA A 93 -7.56 9.52 0.52
N VAL A 94 -8.76 8.97 0.45
CA VAL A 94 -9.15 8.01 -0.59
C VAL A 94 -9.81 8.78 -1.72
N ASP A 95 -9.22 8.68 -2.90
CA ASP A 95 -9.76 9.34 -4.08
C ASP A 95 -11.11 8.70 -4.46
N HIS A 96 -12.14 9.54 -4.58
CA HIS A 96 -13.50 9.11 -4.93
C HIS A 96 -14.06 8.04 -3.97
N TYR A 97 -13.88 8.23 -2.65
CA TYR A 97 -14.38 7.30 -1.65
C TYR A 97 -15.88 7.04 -1.79
N ASP A 98 -16.21 5.75 -1.80
CA ASP A 98 -17.55 5.18 -1.85
C ASP A 98 -17.59 3.95 -0.93
N SER A 99 -18.46 3.98 0.07
CA SER A 99 -18.60 2.91 1.07
C SER A 99 -19.16 1.61 0.51
N THR A 100 -19.68 1.60 -0.71
CA THR A 100 -20.20 0.40 -1.37
C THR A 100 -19.14 -0.37 -2.17
N ARG A 101 -17.93 0.20 -2.33
CA ARG A 101 -16.82 -0.41 -3.05
C ARG A 101 -15.94 -1.27 -2.13
N HIS A 102 -15.22 -2.21 -2.74
CA HIS A 102 -14.16 -2.96 -2.09
C HIS A 102 -12.83 -2.22 -2.20
N TYR A 103 -12.07 -2.19 -1.11
CA TYR A 103 -10.76 -1.54 -1.05
C TYR A 103 -9.70 -2.55 -0.64
N GLN A 104 -8.63 -2.59 -1.42
CA GLN A 104 -7.44 -3.37 -1.10
C GLN A 104 -6.23 -2.44 -1.04
N LEU A 105 -5.37 -2.69 -0.06
CA LEU A 105 -4.04 -2.10 -0.02
C LEU A 105 -3.03 -3.12 -0.52
N THR A 106 -2.30 -2.76 -1.57
CA THR A 106 -1.31 -3.65 -2.21
C THR A 106 0.10 -3.09 -2.07
N PHE A 107 0.97 -3.87 -1.44
CA PHE A 107 2.41 -3.64 -1.37
C PHE A 107 3.10 -4.55 -2.37
N GLN A 108 3.74 -3.97 -3.38
CA GLN A 108 4.43 -4.75 -4.42
C GLN A 108 5.69 -5.46 -3.88
N GLY A 109 6.30 -4.91 -2.83
CA GLY A 109 7.38 -5.52 -2.07
C GLY A 109 7.56 -4.81 -0.72
N LEU A 110 7.98 -5.56 0.29
CA LEU A 110 8.33 -5.07 1.63
C LEU A 110 9.61 -5.78 2.04
N ASP A 111 10.70 -5.06 2.26
CA ASP A 111 11.99 -5.61 2.63
C ASP A 111 12.31 -5.37 4.12
N THR A 112 12.15 -6.36 5.01
CA THR A 112 11.48 -7.66 4.80
C THR A 112 10.45 -7.91 5.88
N TYR A 113 10.90 -7.93 7.15
CA TYR A 113 10.05 -8.18 8.30
C TYR A 113 9.27 -6.92 8.68
N ALA A 114 8.04 -6.81 8.20
CA ALA A 114 7.23 -5.61 8.32
C ALA A 114 5.90 -5.86 9.05
N GLU A 115 5.55 -4.99 9.98
CA GLU A 115 4.20 -4.87 10.53
C GLU A 115 3.52 -3.63 9.94
N VAL A 116 2.44 -3.84 9.20
CA VAL A 116 1.65 -2.76 8.59
C VAL A 116 0.44 -2.46 9.46
N VAL A 117 0.27 -1.20 9.80
CA VAL A 117 -0.83 -0.70 10.65
C VAL A 117 -1.60 0.38 9.91
N LEU A 118 -2.90 0.20 9.75
CA LEU A 118 -3.83 1.19 9.19
C LEU A 118 -4.80 1.63 10.28
N ASN A 119 -4.89 2.94 10.53
CA ASN A 119 -5.82 3.54 11.49
C ASN A 119 -5.79 2.91 12.90
N GLY A 120 -4.62 2.41 13.30
CA GLY A 120 -4.39 1.77 14.61
C GLY A 120 -4.51 0.24 14.60
N SER A 121 -5.04 -0.36 13.53
CA SER A 121 -5.20 -1.80 13.39
C SER A 121 -4.07 -2.42 12.57
N ILE A 122 -3.49 -3.52 13.05
CA ILE A 122 -2.51 -4.30 12.28
C ILE A 122 -3.26 -5.02 11.15
N ILE A 123 -2.88 -4.74 9.91
CA ILE A 123 -3.52 -5.32 8.71
C ILE A 123 -2.65 -6.39 8.05
N LEU A 124 -1.33 -6.33 8.23
CA LEU A 124 -0.41 -7.26 7.60
C LEU A 124 0.85 -7.43 8.45
N ARG A 125 1.32 -8.67 8.54
CA ARG A 125 2.70 -9.01 8.93
C ARG A 125 3.37 -9.65 7.72
N ALA A 126 4.37 -8.98 7.16
CA ALA A 126 5.15 -9.46 6.03
C ALA A 126 6.51 -10.00 6.50
N ASP A 127 6.98 -11.05 5.83
CA ASP A 127 8.21 -11.77 6.16
C ASP A 127 9.01 -12.17 4.90
N ASN A 128 8.67 -11.59 3.75
CA ASN A 128 9.27 -11.96 2.46
C ASN A 128 9.26 -10.80 1.45
N MET A 129 10.46 -10.36 1.05
CA MET A 129 10.64 -9.26 0.09
C MET A 129 10.26 -9.58 -1.36
N PHE A 130 10.18 -10.86 -1.71
CA PHE A 130 9.88 -11.30 -3.08
C PHE A 130 8.38 -11.46 -3.36
N ARG A 131 7.52 -11.10 -2.39
CA ARG A 131 6.07 -11.25 -2.50
C ARG A 131 5.39 -9.90 -2.66
N THR A 132 4.35 -9.90 -3.48
CA THR A 132 3.29 -8.89 -3.39
C THR A 132 2.34 -9.27 -2.27
N TRP A 133 1.97 -8.28 -1.45
CA TRP A 133 1.05 -8.42 -0.34
C TRP A 133 -0.19 -7.57 -0.62
N SER A 134 -1.36 -8.20 -0.73
CA SER A 134 -2.65 -7.51 -0.87
C SER A 134 -3.54 -7.86 0.32
N VAL A 135 -4.14 -6.84 0.93
CA VAL A 135 -5.02 -6.98 2.09
C VAL A 135 -6.29 -6.15 1.89
N ASP A 136 -7.45 -6.73 2.20
CA ASP A 136 -8.71 -5.97 2.25
C ASP A 136 -8.68 -5.01 3.44
N VAL A 137 -9.04 -3.75 3.18
CA VAL A 137 -9.00 -2.68 4.17
C VAL A 137 -10.33 -1.94 4.30
N GLY A 138 -11.39 -2.41 3.64
CA GLY A 138 -12.65 -1.67 3.49
C GLY A 138 -13.25 -1.23 4.82
N GLU A 139 -13.26 -2.11 5.82
CA GLU A 139 -13.84 -1.84 7.15
C GLU A 139 -13.04 -0.85 7.99
N LEU A 140 -11.75 -0.68 7.68
CA LEU A 140 -10.84 0.21 8.43
C LEU A 140 -10.66 1.57 7.74
N LEU A 141 -11.01 1.65 6.46
CA LEU A 141 -10.73 2.81 5.62
C LEU A 141 -11.74 3.91 5.84
N GLN A 142 -11.25 5.14 5.92
CA GLN A 142 -12.04 6.37 6.04
C GLN A 142 -11.94 7.17 4.74
N PRO A 143 -12.85 8.13 4.46
CA PRO A 143 -12.72 8.99 3.29
C PRO A 143 -11.43 9.83 3.29
N SER A 144 -10.95 10.24 4.47
CA SER A 144 -9.79 11.11 4.66
C SER A 144 -9.05 10.79 5.97
N ASN A 145 -7.85 11.35 6.15
CA ASN A 145 -7.04 11.22 7.37
C ASN A 145 -6.71 9.76 7.74
N ASN A 146 -6.61 8.87 6.76
CA ASN A 146 -6.14 7.53 7.00
C ASN A 146 -4.66 7.57 7.32
N ARG A 147 -4.27 6.95 8.43
CA ARG A 147 -2.88 6.86 8.86
C ARG A 147 -2.36 5.46 8.59
N LEU A 148 -1.42 5.36 7.65
CA LEU A 148 -0.68 4.14 7.37
C LEU A 148 0.69 4.19 8.03
N ARG A 149 1.09 3.11 8.68
CA ARG A 149 2.44 2.91 9.21
C ARG A 149 2.96 1.55 8.80
N VAL A 150 4.23 1.49 8.42
CA VAL A 150 4.95 0.26 8.14
C VAL A 150 6.18 0.23 9.03
N HIS A 151 6.17 -0.66 10.01
CA HIS A 151 7.28 -0.85 10.93
C HIS A 151 8.13 -2.03 10.48
N PHE A 152 9.41 -1.77 10.19
CA PHE A 152 10.40 -2.78 9.83
C PHE A 152 11.25 -3.14 11.05
N THR A 153 11.24 -4.43 11.38
CA THR A 153 12.12 -5.02 12.39
C THR A 153 13.46 -5.37 11.74
N PRO A 154 14.61 -5.06 12.38
CA PRO A 154 15.93 -5.48 11.89
C PRO A 154 15.96 -7.00 11.63
N PRO A 155 16.50 -7.47 10.49
CA PRO A 155 16.54 -8.90 10.17
C PRO A 155 17.22 -9.75 11.24
N ALA A 156 18.35 -9.27 11.79
CA ALA A 156 19.06 -9.94 12.87
C ALA A 156 18.19 -10.14 14.13
N GLN A 157 17.34 -9.16 14.45
CA GLN A 157 16.40 -9.26 15.57
C GLN A 157 15.23 -10.19 15.23
N ALA A 158 14.67 -10.09 14.02
CA ALA A 158 13.54 -10.90 13.59
C ALA A 158 13.86 -12.41 13.51
N LEU A 159 15.14 -12.75 13.28
CA LEU A 159 15.64 -14.12 13.15
C LEU A 159 16.33 -14.65 14.41
N ALA A 160 16.45 -13.85 15.48
CA ALA A 160 17.11 -14.29 16.70
C ALA A 160 16.37 -15.48 17.33
N PRO A 161 17.10 -16.55 17.76
CA PRO A 161 16.48 -17.65 18.49
C PRO A 161 15.94 -17.16 19.84
N PHE A 162 14.80 -17.73 20.26
CA PHE A 162 14.14 -17.43 21.54
C PHE A 162 15.01 -17.79 22.75
#